data_AF-A0A3S1GKN3-F1
#
_entry.id   AF-A0A3S1GKN3-F1
#
_cell.length_a   1.000
_cell.length_b   1.000
_cell.length_c   1.000
_cell.angle_alpha   90.00
_cell.angle_beta   90.00
_cell.angle_gamma   90.00
#
_symmetry.space_group_name_H-M   'P 1'
#
loop_
_entity.id
_entity.type
_entity.pdbx_description
1 polymer ?
#
loop_
_entity_poly.entity_id
_entity_poly.type
_entity_poly.pdbx_seq_one_letter_code
_entity_poly.pdbx_strand_id
1 'polypeptide(L)'
;MLSMRGKKSLSTLLSLGIAALGITANMGAYAAAADTGTAPVGKVTLSVEKFTLGQGYYLEPIQVPFYQGENGANLLLRAIGEGNLRYQGTAASGFYMTAVKDSTVEATIPAYIQTRMEEKPTAREAGDEWLGELDYSKMAGWLSVVNNVPPEVGPSDYHPQDGDVIRYQFSVYGYGSDITTSQWAEGYVPFADKDDLTALVASINSSSSKEEKLKKPDVKSAYENAYSVLENLESTQASVDAAYNRLAPLVDWKKAFADAGSVSGWALSAVETAVDKGYLQGSEGKLNPQATITRAEFAKLLVNVLGLPLSASTSSSFKDVPKDKWYFSYVNTASEAGFISGYNGEFHPNDTITREQMASILVKALGLKGASAGLTFKDSQDVSAWAKSDVEKAVAAKLLQGQGNLFNPQGEVTREMATVVALRAYQSYPSSHPAA
;
A
#
# COMPACT_ATOMS: atom_id res chain seq x y z
N MET A 1 -18.28 -30.39 52.52
CA MET A 1 -18.63 -30.54 51.09
C MET A 1 -19.50 -29.35 50.71
N LEU A 2 -19.21 -28.72 49.57
CA LEU A 2 -19.83 -27.53 48.96
C LEU A 2 -19.54 -26.18 49.64
N SER A 3 -19.30 -25.08 48.94
CA SER A 3 -18.84 -24.81 47.56
C SER A 3 -18.67 -23.29 47.50
N MET A 4 -17.47 -22.80 47.20
CA MET A 4 -17.20 -21.39 46.91
C MET A 4 -17.83 -21.02 45.56
N ARG A 5 -18.71 -20.02 45.52
CA ARG A 5 -19.11 -19.33 44.27
C ARG A 5 -18.41 -17.98 44.19
N GLY A 6 -17.29 -17.97 43.48
CA GLY A 6 -16.65 -16.75 42.98
C GLY A 6 -17.49 -16.12 41.87
N LYS A 7 -17.76 -14.82 42.00
CA LYS A 7 -18.26 -13.98 40.92
C LYS A 7 -17.14 -13.81 39.89
N LYS A 8 -17.26 -14.44 38.71
CA LYS A 8 -16.49 -14.03 37.53
C LYS A 8 -17.23 -12.87 36.88
N SER A 9 -16.59 -11.70 36.87
CA SER A 9 -16.93 -10.59 36.00
C SER A 9 -16.80 -11.06 34.56
N LEU A 10 -17.90 -11.03 33.82
CA LEU A 10 -17.92 -11.13 32.37
C LEU A 10 -17.56 -9.74 31.83
N SER A 11 -16.34 -9.57 31.33
CA SER A 11 -15.98 -8.45 30.49
C SER A 11 -16.69 -8.61 29.14
N THR A 12 -17.71 -7.81 28.90
CA THR A 12 -18.37 -7.70 27.60
C THR A 12 -17.36 -7.15 26.60
N LEU A 13 -16.84 -8.02 25.73
CA LEU A 13 -16.19 -7.62 24.48
C LEU A 13 -17.24 -6.91 23.64
N LEU A 14 -17.27 -5.58 23.66
CA LEU A 14 -17.92 -4.81 22.60
C LEU A 14 -17.17 -5.15 21.31
N SER A 15 -17.82 -5.91 20.45
CA SER A 15 -17.44 -5.98 19.05
C SER A 15 -17.68 -4.59 18.48
N LEU A 16 -16.62 -3.80 18.32
CA LEU A 16 -16.66 -2.67 17.38
C LEU A 16 -16.82 -3.28 15.99
N GLY A 17 -18.06 -3.47 15.58
CA GLY A 17 -18.39 -3.53 14.16
C GLY A 17 -18.04 -2.16 13.60
N ILE A 18 -16.93 -2.07 12.86
CA ILE A 18 -16.62 -0.91 12.03
C ILE A 18 -17.73 -0.85 10.97
N ALA A 19 -18.83 -0.18 11.30
CA ALA A 19 -19.85 0.19 10.34
C ALA A 19 -19.30 1.40 9.58
N ALA A 20 -18.44 1.14 8.60
CA ALA A 20 -17.99 2.14 7.65
C ALA A 20 -19.17 2.57 6.77
N LEU A 21 -19.99 3.49 7.27
CA LEU A 21 -20.84 4.36 6.46
C LEU A 21 -20.00 5.58 6.03
N GLY A 22 -18.81 5.32 5.49
CA GLY A 22 -18.01 6.32 4.80
C GLY A 22 -18.37 6.31 3.31
N ILE A 23 -18.32 7.47 2.66
CA ILE A 23 -18.31 7.55 1.20
C ILE A 23 -17.15 6.67 0.73
N THR A 24 -17.44 5.57 0.02
CA THR A 24 -16.39 4.76 -0.60
C THR A 24 -15.79 5.58 -1.74
N ALA A 25 -14.72 6.28 -1.40
CA ALA A 25 -13.82 6.97 -2.30
C ALA A 25 -13.28 6.00 -3.36
N ASN A 26 -13.98 5.84 -4.48
CA ASN A 26 -13.48 5.06 -5.60
C ASN A 26 -12.34 5.86 -6.25
N MET A 27 -11.11 5.36 -6.18
CA MET A 27 -9.93 6.04 -6.72
C MET A 27 -10.07 6.40 -8.22
N GLY A 28 -10.87 5.62 -8.96
CA GLY A 28 -11.23 5.92 -10.35
C GLY A 28 -12.07 7.19 -10.54
N ALA A 29 -12.80 7.63 -9.51
CA ALA A 29 -13.56 8.88 -9.55
C ALA A 29 -12.68 10.12 -9.34
N TYR A 30 -11.62 10.03 -8.51
CA TYR A 30 -10.69 11.16 -8.29
C TYR A 30 -9.72 11.39 -9.44
N ALA A 31 -9.35 10.35 -10.18
CA ALA A 31 -8.58 10.47 -11.41
C ALA A 31 -9.43 11.05 -12.57
N ALA A 32 -10.73 10.77 -12.59
CA ALA A 32 -11.64 11.25 -13.63
C ALA A 32 -12.10 12.71 -13.45
N ALA A 33 -12.09 13.25 -12.22
CA ALA A 33 -12.55 14.61 -11.93
C ALA A 33 -11.52 15.72 -12.27
N ALA A 34 -10.35 15.37 -12.80
CA ALA A 34 -9.30 16.30 -13.22
C ALA A 34 -9.00 16.12 -14.72
N ASP A 35 -10.04 16.15 -15.55
CA ASP A 35 -9.95 16.09 -17.01
C ASP A 35 -9.32 17.38 -17.57
N THR A 36 -8.02 17.55 -17.32
CA THR A 36 -7.16 18.61 -17.88
C THR A 36 -6.01 18.04 -18.72
N GLY A 37 -5.87 16.71 -18.78
CA GLY A 37 -4.76 16.04 -19.48
C GLY A 37 -3.38 16.25 -18.84
N THR A 38 -3.31 16.86 -17.65
CA THR A 38 -2.05 17.13 -16.94
C THR A 38 -1.76 16.07 -15.89
N ALA A 39 -0.52 15.58 -15.84
CA ALA A 39 -0.08 14.68 -14.77
C ALA A 39 -0.11 15.40 -13.40
N PRO A 40 -0.48 14.71 -12.31
CA PRO A 40 -0.41 15.28 -10.97
C PRO A 40 1.03 15.61 -10.59
N VAL A 41 1.23 16.69 -9.83
CA VAL A 41 2.56 17.15 -9.39
C VAL A 41 2.95 16.61 -8.02
N GLY A 42 1.99 16.04 -7.29
CA GLY A 42 2.19 15.38 -6.01
C GLY A 42 0.89 14.77 -5.49
N LYS A 43 0.94 14.25 -4.27
CA LYS A 43 -0.22 13.74 -3.54
C LYS A 43 -0.17 14.22 -2.09
N VAL A 44 -1.35 14.48 -1.53
CA VAL A 44 -1.53 14.70 -0.10
C VAL A 44 -2.31 13.54 0.52
N THR A 45 -2.19 13.38 1.83
CA THR A 45 -3.14 12.62 2.62
C THR A 45 -4.27 13.56 3.06
N LEU A 46 -5.52 13.15 2.87
CA LEU A 46 -6.71 13.88 3.31
C LEU A 46 -7.59 13.00 4.19
N SER A 47 -8.04 13.53 5.32
CA SER A 47 -9.09 12.94 6.17
C SER A 47 -10.11 14.00 6.62
N VAL A 48 -11.31 13.54 6.97
CA VAL A 48 -12.34 14.36 7.64
C VAL A 48 -12.84 13.58 8.87
N GLU A 49 -12.75 14.19 10.04
CA GLU A 49 -12.73 13.52 11.34
C GLU A 49 -13.82 14.07 12.26
N LYS A 50 -14.59 13.16 12.87
CA LYS A 50 -15.67 13.48 13.82
C LYS A 50 -15.40 12.83 15.20
N PHE A 51 -14.14 12.79 15.60
CA PHE A 51 -13.69 12.03 16.78
C PHE A 51 -14.19 12.63 18.11
N THR A 52 -14.33 13.94 18.18
CA THR A 52 -14.92 14.63 19.36
C THR A 52 -16.38 14.26 19.57
N LEU A 53 -17.06 13.75 18.55
CA LEU A 53 -18.42 13.22 18.62
C LEU A 53 -18.45 11.70 18.81
N GLY A 54 -17.31 11.02 18.81
CA GLY A 54 -17.25 9.55 18.84
C GLY A 54 -17.83 8.89 17.58
N GLN A 55 -17.91 9.62 16.45
CA GLN A 55 -18.53 9.16 15.21
C GLN A 55 -17.52 8.68 14.16
N GLY A 56 -16.23 8.58 14.52
CA GLY A 56 -15.17 8.15 13.61
C GLY A 56 -14.91 9.14 12.47
N TYR A 57 -14.55 8.61 11.28
CA TYR A 57 -14.28 9.40 10.09
C TYR A 57 -15.55 9.71 9.29
N TYR A 58 -15.67 10.94 8.79
CA TYR A 58 -16.55 11.27 7.67
C TYR A 58 -15.90 10.83 6.33
N LEU A 59 -14.62 11.16 6.18
CA LEU A 59 -13.76 10.69 5.10
C LEU A 59 -12.54 10.02 5.75
N GLU A 60 -12.43 8.70 5.57
CA GLU A 60 -11.24 7.96 6.00
C GLU A 60 -9.97 8.52 5.33
N PRO A 61 -8.77 8.37 5.92
CA PRO A 61 -7.56 8.88 5.32
C PRO A 61 -7.36 8.31 3.90
N ILE A 62 -7.19 9.16 2.90
CA ILE A 62 -6.94 8.77 1.51
C ILE A 62 -5.84 9.62 0.88
N GLN A 63 -5.18 9.11 -0.14
CA GLN A 63 -4.23 9.86 -0.96
C GLN A 63 -4.99 10.58 -2.07
N VAL A 64 -4.90 11.90 -2.07
CA VAL A 64 -5.51 12.77 -3.08
C VAL A 64 -4.40 13.36 -3.94
N PRO A 65 -4.33 13.05 -5.25
CA PRO A 65 -3.39 13.73 -6.13
C PRO A 65 -3.74 15.20 -6.24
N PHE A 66 -2.74 16.07 -6.39
CA PHE A 66 -2.96 17.49 -6.66
C PHE A 66 -2.20 17.95 -7.91
N TYR A 67 -2.69 19.03 -8.51
CA TYR A 67 -2.22 19.55 -9.79
C TYR A 67 -1.56 20.93 -9.65
N GLN A 68 -0.77 21.31 -10.65
CA GLN A 68 -0.05 22.57 -10.66
C GLN A 68 -0.99 23.77 -10.40
N GLY A 69 -0.72 24.53 -9.34
CA GLY A 69 -1.50 25.72 -8.98
C GLY A 69 -2.82 25.43 -8.26
N GLU A 70 -3.16 24.17 -7.99
CA GLU A 70 -4.30 23.81 -7.15
C GLU A 70 -4.09 24.33 -5.71
N ASN A 71 -5.16 24.79 -5.07
CA ASN A 71 -5.16 25.20 -3.68
C ASN A 71 -5.93 24.20 -2.81
N GLY A 72 -5.82 24.35 -1.49
CA GLY A 72 -6.48 23.46 -0.52
C GLY A 72 -8.00 23.40 -0.67
N ALA A 73 -8.65 24.51 -1.05
CA ALA A 73 -10.10 24.57 -1.23
C ALA A 73 -10.58 23.73 -2.42
N ASN A 74 -9.95 23.88 -3.60
CA ASN A 74 -10.27 23.08 -4.78
C ASN A 74 -9.99 21.59 -4.55
N LEU A 75 -8.88 21.28 -3.86
CA LEU A 75 -8.54 19.92 -3.48
C LEU A 75 -9.63 19.29 -2.60
N LEU A 76 -10.10 20.01 -1.58
CA LEU A 76 -11.16 19.54 -0.68
C LEU A 76 -12.49 19.34 -1.42
N LEU A 77 -12.92 20.33 -2.22
CA LEU A 77 -14.16 20.27 -2.99
C LEU A 77 -14.16 19.08 -3.96
N ARG A 78 -13.04 18.82 -4.62
CA ARG A 78 -12.89 17.64 -5.50
C ARG A 78 -12.87 16.33 -4.71
N ALA A 79 -12.26 16.33 -3.52
CA ALA A 79 -12.16 15.14 -2.70
C ALA A 79 -13.50 14.72 -2.07
N ILE A 80 -14.31 15.68 -1.62
CA ILE A 80 -15.58 15.40 -0.92
C ILE A 80 -16.78 15.48 -1.87
N GLY A 81 -16.68 16.30 -2.92
CA GLY A 81 -17.76 16.63 -3.84
C GLY A 81 -18.55 17.85 -3.34
N GLU A 82 -18.78 18.83 -4.23
CA GLU A 82 -19.43 20.10 -3.88
C GLU A 82 -20.83 19.91 -3.26
N GLY A 83 -21.57 18.88 -3.66
CA GLY A 83 -22.90 18.57 -3.11
C GLY A 83 -22.89 18.02 -1.68
N ASN A 84 -21.71 17.73 -1.13
CA ASN A 84 -21.51 17.16 0.20
C ASN A 84 -20.89 18.15 1.19
N LEU A 85 -20.67 19.40 0.78
CA LEU A 85 -20.08 20.46 1.59
C LEU A 85 -20.94 21.72 1.57
N ARG A 86 -21.02 22.40 2.72
CA ARG A 86 -21.37 23.82 2.79
C ARG A 86 -20.14 24.59 3.23
N TYR A 87 -19.97 25.78 2.65
CA TYR A 87 -18.81 26.62 2.91
C TYR A 87 -19.17 28.09 2.73
N GLN A 88 -18.36 28.96 3.34
CA GLN A 88 -18.33 30.40 3.09
C GLN A 88 -17.22 30.75 2.10
N GLY A 89 -17.31 31.95 1.52
CA GLY A 89 -16.35 32.44 0.55
C GLY A 89 -16.42 31.70 -0.79
N THR A 90 -15.27 31.58 -1.45
CA THR A 90 -15.11 30.86 -2.72
C THR A 90 -13.82 30.04 -2.68
N ALA A 91 -13.67 29.07 -3.59
CA ALA A 91 -12.41 28.33 -3.69
C ALA A 91 -11.19 29.26 -3.87
N ALA A 92 -11.36 30.42 -4.53
CA ALA A 92 -10.30 31.39 -4.76
C ALA A 92 -10.06 32.39 -3.62
N SER A 93 -10.99 32.52 -2.66
CA SER A 93 -10.85 33.52 -1.58
C SER A 93 -11.79 33.24 -0.42
N GLY A 94 -11.23 33.24 0.80
CA GLY A 94 -12.01 33.18 2.05
C GLY A 94 -12.77 31.87 2.25
N PHE A 95 -12.34 30.77 1.63
CA PHE A 95 -12.97 29.48 1.79
C PHE A 95 -12.94 29.03 3.24
N TYR A 96 -14.10 28.73 3.80
CA TYR A 96 -14.22 28.12 5.12
C TYR A 96 -15.33 27.07 5.11
N MET A 97 -15.01 25.83 5.48
CA MET A 97 -15.98 24.73 5.51
C MET A 97 -16.89 24.90 6.72
N THR A 98 -18.20 25.07 6.47
CA THR A 98 -19.19 25.30 7.53
C THR A 98 -20.00 24.05 7.86
N ALA A 99 -20.16 23.12 6.92
CA ALA A 99 -20.80 21.83 7.20
C ALA A 99 -20.41 20.75 6.20
N VAL A 100 -20.54 19.49 6.62
CA VAL A 100 -20.49 18.30 5.75
C VAL A 100 -21.86 17.63 5.73
N LYS A 101 -22.22 16.99 4.62
CA LYS A 101 -23.50 16.29 4.51
C LYS A 101 -23.47 14.97 5.29
N ASP A 102 -24.05 14.95 6.49
CA ASP A 102 -24.01 13.83 7.43
C ASP A 102 -25.26 13.81 8.33
N SER A 103 -26.02 12.71 8.28
CA SER A 103 -27.24 12.51 9.06
C SER A 103 -27.04 11.79 10.39
N THR A 104 -25.78 11.56 10.81
CA THR A 104 -25.46 10.91 12.08
C THR A 104 -25.70 11.87 13.24
N VAL A 105 -26.64 11.53 14.12
CA VAL A 105 -27.06 12.39 15.24
C VAL A 105 -26.48 11.97 16.59
N GLU A 106 -26.28 10.67 16.82
CA GLU A 106 -25.78 10.15 18.10
C GLU A 106 -24.31 10.54 18.28
N ALA A 107 -23.99 11.15 19.42
CA ALA A 107 -22.64 11.57 19.75
C ALA A 107 -22.22 11.05 21.13
N THR A 108 -21.03 10.48 21.18
CA THR A 108 -20.35 10.07 22.42
C THR A 108 -19.14 10.97 22.62
N ILE A 109 -19.36 12.12 23.25
CA ILE A 109 -18.29 13.11 23.46
C ILE A 109 -17.27 12.59 24.50
N PRO A 110 -15.96 12.62 24.23
CA PRO A 110 -14.93 12.21 25.19
C PRO A 110 -15.02 12.91 26.56
N ALA A 111 -14.71 12.18 27.63
CA ALA A 111 -14.84 12.68 29.00
C ALA A 111 -13.97 13.92 29.29
N TYR A 112 -12.76 14.00 28.74
CA TYR A 112 -11.88 15.15 28.92
C TYR A 112 -12.46 16.45 28.33
N ILE A 113 -13.36 16.34 27.34
CA ILE A 113 -14.11 17.47 26.78
C ILE A 113 -15.31 17.77 27.67
N GLN A 114 -16.13 16.75 28.01
CA GLN A 114 -17.34 16.93 28.81
C GLN A 114 -17.08 17.67 30.13
N THR A 115 -15.94 17.38 30.78
CA THR A 115 -15.56 18.03 32.05
C THR A 115 -15.28 19.54 31.94
N ARG A 116 -15.09 20.06 30.71
CA ARG A 116 -14.83 21.47 30.42
C ARG A 116 -16.02 22.20 29.83
N MET A 117 -17.06 21.48 29.39
CA MET A 117 -18.25 22.08 28.80
C MET A 117 -19.09 22.77 29.89
N GLU A 118 -19.42 24.04 29.67
CA GLU A 118 -20.27 24.83 30.57
C GLU A 118 -21.76 24.43 30.46
N GLU A 119 -22.17 24.02 29.26
CA GLU A 119 -23.52 23.57 28.94
C GLU A 119 -23.49 22.11 28.46
N LYS A 120 -24.57 21.36 28.69
CA LYS A 120 -24.70 20.03 28.10
C LYS A 120 -24.73 20.15 26.57
N PRO A 121 -24.10 19.22 25.84
CA PRO A 121 -24.16 19.23 24.38
C PRO A 121 -25.61 19.24 23.89
N THR A 122 -25.92 20.08 22.92
CA THR A 122 -27.22 20.07 22.24
C THR A 122 -27.32 18.84 21.35
N ALA A 123 -28.47 18.16 21.32
CA ALA A 123 -28.66 17.07 20.37
C ALA A 123 -28.99 17.64 18.98
N ARG A 124 -28.46 17.04 17.92
CA ARG A 124 -28.97 17.24 16.55
C ARG A 124 -30.33 16.54 16.41
N GLU A 125 -31.24 17.16 15.66
CA GLU A 125 -32.56 16.58 15.42
C GLU A 125 -32.50 15.44 14.39
N ALA A 126 -33.34 14.42 14.58
CA ALA A 126 -33.47 13.35 13.60
C ALA A 126 -34.03 13.91 12.28
N GLY A 127 -33.30 13.69 11.18
CA GLY A 127 -33.64 14.25 9.86
C GLY A 127 -32.80 15.45 9.46
N ASP A 128 -31.93 15.94 10.33
CA ASP A 128 -30.87 16.86 9.92
C ASP A 128 -29.85 16.14 9.03
N GLU A 129 -29.56 16.72 7.87
CA GLU A 129 -28.67 16.16 6.85
C GLU A 129 -27.27 16.77 6.89
N TRP A 130 -27.01 17.77 7.75
CA TRP A 130 -25.77 18.55 7.71
C TRP A 130 -25.14 18.68 9.08
N LEU A 131 -23.94 18.12 9.26
CA LEU A 131 -23.13 18.36 10.46
C LEU A 131 -22.36 19.68 10.25
N GLY A 132 -22.85 20.73 10.89
CA GLY A 132 -22.37 22.10 10.71
C GLY A 132 -21.78 22.73 11.98
N GLU A 133 -21.28 23.95 11.80
CA GLU A 133 -20.95 24.82 12.91
C GLU A 133 -22.12 24.97 13.88
N LEU A 134 -21.80 25.19 15.16
CA LEU A 134 -22.75 25.37 16.25
C LEU A 134 -23.59 24.13 16.62
N ASP A 135 -23.42 23.01 15.91
CA ASP A 135 -24.00 21.74 16.31
C ASP A 135 -23.33 21.22 17.58
N TYR A 136 -24.14 20.68 18.49
CA TYR A 136 -23.74 20.21 19.82
C TYR A 136 -23.23 21.28 20.79
N SER A 137 -22.60 22.37 20.34
CA SER A 137 -22.29 23.51 21.21
C SER A 137 -22.11 24.81 20.42
N LYS A 138 -22.29 25.95 21.07
CA LYS A 138 -22.05 27.29 20.48
C LYS A 138 -20.59 27.54 20.06
N MET A 139 -19.66 26.67 20.48
CA MET A 139 -18.24 26.76 20.16
C MET A 139 -17.79 25.70 19.15
N ALA A 140 -18.73 24.90 18.65
CA ALA A 140 -18.43 23.81 17.72
C ALA A 140 -18.22 24.33 16.30
N GLY A 141 -17.30 23.70 15.58
CA GLY A 141 -16.98 24.06 14.21
C GLY A 141 -15.93 23.16 13.59
N TRP A 142 -15.72 23.36 12.29
CA TRP A 142 -14.72 22.63 11.51
C TRP A 142 -13.39 23.38 11.52
N LEU A 143 -12.32 22.64 11.78
CA LEU A 143 -10.95 23.16 11.78
C LEU A 143 -10.07 22.28 10.90
N SER A 144 -9.06 22.88 10.28
CA SER A 144 -8.06 22.15 9.51
C SER A 144 -6.72 22.16 10.23
N VAL A 145 -6.00 21.06 10.17
CA VAL A 145 -4.56 21.00 10.46
C VAL A 145 -3.82 20.49 9.24
N VAL A 146 -2.63 21.01 9.01
CA VAL A 146 -1.69 20.57 7.99
C VAL A 146 -0.41 20.19 8.70
N ASN A 147 0.02 18.94 8.52
CA ASN A 147 1.23 18.42 9.15
C ASN A 147 1.23 18.67 10.68
N ASN A 148 0.12 18.29 11.33
CA ASN A 148 -0.16 18.43 12.76
C ASN A 148 -0.13 19.87 13.30
N VAL A 149 -0.13 20.87 12.41
CA VAL A 149 -0.06 22.29 12.75
C VAL A 149 -1.29 23.02 12.18
N PRO A 150 -1.95 23.90 12.96
CA PRO A 150 -2.96 24.79 12.41
C PRO A 150 -2.36 25.67 11.30
N PRO A 151 -2.92 25.69 10.08
CA PRO A 151 -2.33 26.43 8.99
C PRO A 151 -2.44 27.95 9.22
N GLU A 152 -1.42 28.71 8.82
CA GLU A 152 -1.39 30.18 8.93
C GLU A 152 -2.40 30.86 8.00
N VAL A 153 -2.82 30.15 6.94
CA VAL A 153 -3.74 30.63 5.91
C VAL A 153 -4.89 29.66 5.70
N GLY A 154 -6.03 30.17 5.25
CA GLY A 154 -7.18 29.36 4.92
C GLY A 154 -6.98 28.52 3.65
N PRO A 155 -7.86 27.53 3.38
CA PRO A 155 -7.73 26.63 2.23
C PRO A 155 -7.65 27.31 0.86
N SER A 156 -8.19 28.51 0.68
CA SER A 156 -8.09 29.28 -0.57
C SER A 156 -6.66 29.71 -0.90
N ASP A 157 -5.87 30.04 0.12
CA ASP A 157 -4.51 30.57 -0.01
C ASP A 157 -3.45 29.50 0.30
N TYR A 158 -3.89 28.34 0.80
CA TYR A 158 -3.03 27.19 1.03
C TYR A 158 -2.67 26.47 -0.28
N HIS A 159 -1.37 26.21 -0.48
CA HIS A 159 -0.86 25.47 -1.63
C HIS A 159 -0.25 24.12 -1.21
N PRO A 160 -0.89 23.00 -1.57
CA PRO A 160 -0.43 21.65 -1.23
C PRO A 160 1.00 21.36 -1.69
N GLN A 161 1.72 20.62 -0.87
CA GLN A 161 3.03 20.04 -1.14
C GLN A 161 2.92 18.51 -1.14
N ASP A 162 3.82 17.85 -1.86
CA ASP A 162 3.85 16.38 -1.91
C ASP A 162 4.15 15.82 -0.51
N GLY A 163 3.28 14.91 -0.05
CA GLY A 163 3.39 14.28 1.25
C GLY A 163 2.65 14.98 2.40
N ASP A 164 2.02 16.14 2.18
CA ASP A 164 1.26 16.80 3.24
C ASP A 164 0.16 15.90 3.81
N VAL A 165 -0.08 16.02 5.12
CA VAL A 165 -1.22 15.42 5.81
C VAL A 165 -2.20 16.50 6.22
N ILE A 166 -3.32 16.58 5.51
CA ILE A 166 -4.38 17.57 5.71
C ILE A 166 -5.55 16.87 6.40
N ARG A 167 -5.90 17.32 7.61
CA ARG A 167 -7.01 16.76 8.38
C ARG A 167 -8.03 17.85 8.68
N TYR A 168 -9.28 17.62 8.31
CA TYR A 168 -10.40 18.47 8.72
C TYR A 168 -11.11 17.81 9.90
N GLN A 169 -11.15 18.49 11.03
CA GLN A 169 -11.56 17.91 12.30
C GLN A 169 -12.72 18.71 12.88
N PHE A 170 -13.78 18.01 13.30
CA PHE A 170 -14.87 18.63 14.04
C PHE A 170 -14.43 18.88 15.48
N SER A 171 -14.34 20.14 15.89
CA SER A 171 -14.23 20.55 17.29
C SER A 171 -15.64 20.69 17.84
N VAL A 172 -15.94 20.01 18.94
CA VAL A 172 -17.25 20.11 19.61
C VAL A 172 -17.26 21.21 20.66
N TYR A 173 -16.09 21.63 21.17
CA TYR A 173 -16.00 22.66 22.19
C TYR A 173 -14.63 23.36 22.22
N GLY A 174 -14.59 24.59 22.75
CA GLY A 174 -13.32 25.25 23.05
C GLY A 174 -12.59 25.84 21.86
N TYR A 175 -13.28 26.10 20.74
CA TYR A 175 -12.71 26.70 19.53
C TYR A 175 -11.46 25.96 19.01
N GLY A 176 -11.45 24.62 19.14
CA GLY A 176 -10.35 23.75 18.69
C GLY A 176 -9.41 23.24 19.77
N SER A 177 -9.45 23.77 21.00
CA SER A 177 -8.61 23.27 22.09
C SER A 177 -8.90 21.80 22.46
N ASP A 178 -10.04 21.25 22.04
CA ASP A 178 -10.40 19.85 22.22
C ASP A 178 -9.74 18.88 21.22
N ILE A 179 -9.14 19.36 20.13
CA ILE A 179 -8.52 18.50 19.09
C ILE A 179 -7.07 18.85 18.78
N THR A 180 -6.64 20.08 19.07
CA THR A 180 -5.26 20.54 18.86
C THR A 180 -4.95 21.71 19.79
N THR A 181 -3.71 22.19 19.80
CA THR A 181 -3.41 23.52 20.33
C THR A 181 -4.02 24.55 19.38
N SER A 182 -4.99 25.33 19.85
CA SER A 182 -5.48 26.45 19.06
C SER A 182 -4.46 27.58 19.10
N GLN A 183 -4.47 28.44 18.09
CA GLN A 183 -3.65 29.67 18.09
C GLN A 183 -4.00 30.63 19.24
N TRP A 184 -5.08 30.36 19.98
CA TRP A 184 -5.63 31.21 21.03
C TRP A 184 -5.55 30.60 22.43
N ALA A 185 -5.37 29.28 22.56
CA ALA A 185 -5.36 28.57 23.83
C ALA A 185 -4.67 27.21 23.73
N GLU A 186 -4.07 26.78 24.85
CA GLU A 186 -3.49 25.45 24.99
C GLU A 186 -4.54 24.35 24.77
N GLY A 187 -4.08 23.21 24.25
CA GLY A 187 -4.89 22.02 24.10
C GLY A 187 -5.41 21.49 25.44
N TYR A 188 -6.58 20.86 25.44
CA TYR A 188 -7.16 20.27 26.64
C TYR A 188 -6.40 19.05 27.14
N VAL A 189 -5.69 18.38 26.23
CA VAL A 189 -4.79 17.26 26.46
C VAL A 189 -3.54 17.44 25.59
N PRO A 190 -2.42 16.76 25.92
CA PRO A 190 -1.29 16.66 25.00
C PRO A 190 -1.71 15.86 23.76
N PHE A 191 -1.60 16.48 22.58
CA PHE A 191 -1.91 15.81 21.31
C PHE A 191 -0.65 15.20 20.71
N ALA A 192 -0.73 13.92 20.33
CA ALA A 192 0.31 13.25 19.57
C ALA A 192 0.31 13.72 18.11
N ASP A 193 1.49 13.75 17.50
CA ASP A 193 1.62 13.84 16.06
C ASP A 193 1.22 12.49 15.44
N LYS A 194 0.19 12.54 14.60
CA LYS A 194 -0.45 11.37 13.99
C LYS A 194 -0.19 11.27 12.48
N ASP A 195 0.61 12.16 11.92
CA ASP A 195 0.65 12.35 10.48
C ASP A 195 1.23 11.13 9.74
N ASP A 196 2.37 10.61 10.20
CA ASP A 196 2.99 9.42 9.59
C ASP A 196 2.07 8.19 9.62
N LEU A 197 1.34 7.99 10.73
CA LEU A 197 0.38 6.90 10.85
C LEU A 197 -0.84 7.12 9.95
N THR A 198 -1.31 8.36 9.85
CA THR A 198 -2.43 8.76 8.99
C THR A 198 -2.07 8.57 7.51
N ALA A 199 -0.88 9.01 7.10
CA ALA A 199 -0.36 8.83 5.75
C ALA A 199 -0.17 7.35 5.39
N LEU A 200 0.30 6.55 6.34
CA LEU A 200 0.43 5.10 6.15
C LEU A 200 -0.93 4.43 5.94
N VAL A 201 -1.93 4.76 6.77
CA VAL A 201 -3.31 4.28 6.58
C VAL A 201 -3.88 4.74 5.23
N ALA A 202 -3.64 6.00 4.85
CA ALA A 202 -4.08 6.54 3.56
C ALA A 202 -3.47 5.80 2.36
N SER A 203 -2.21 5.38 2.46
CA SER A 203 -1.55 4.58 1.41
C SER A 203 -2.22 3.21 1.21
N ILE A 204 -2.68 2.59 2.29
CA ILE A 204 -3.43 1.32 2.24
C ILE A 204 -4.81 1.58 1.66
N ASN A 205 -5.49 2.63 2.12
CA ASN A 205 -6.84 2.99 1.68
C ASN A 205 -6.91 3.30 0.19
N SER A 206 -5.83 3.86 -0.35
CA SER A 206 -5.72 4.23 -1.76
C SER A 206 -5.03 3.16 -2.60
N SER A 207 -4.67 2.01 -2.02
CA SER A 207 -4.05 0.94 -2.77
C SER A 207 -5.11 0.15 -3.54
N SER A 208 -4.89 -0.07 -4.84
CA SER A 208 -5.67 -1.04 -5.63
C SER A 208 -5.58 -2.47 -5.07
N SER A 209 -4.62 -2.73 -4.19
CA SER A 209 -4.41 -4.02 -3.53
C SER A 209 -4.90 -4.03 -2.07
N LYS A 210 -5.66 -3.02 -1.61
CA LYS A 210 -6.17 -2.92 -0.21
C LYS A 210 -6.79 -4.24 0.26
N GLU A 211 -7.77 -4.74 -0.49
CA GLU A 211 -8.50 -5.97 -0.11
C GLU A 211 -7.57 -7.17 0.03
N GLU A 212 -6.61 -7.32 -0.89
CA GLU A 212 -5.64 -8.42 -0.84
C GLU A 212 -4.67 -8.27 0.35
N LYS A 213 -4.21 -7.04 0.63
CA LYS A 213 -3.38 -6.75 1.81
C LYS A 213 -4.13 -7.10 3.10
N LEU A 214 -5.40 -6.75 3.22
CA LEU A 214 -6.23 -6.97 4.41
C LEU A 214 -6.73 -8.42 4.59
N LYS A 215 -6.53 -9.32 3.61
CA LYS A 215 -6.74 -10.77 3.82
C LYS A 215 -5.70 -11.38 4.77
N LYS A 216 -4.52 -10.77 4.89
CA LYS A 216 -3.46 -11.21 5.79
C LYS A 216 -3.83 -10.83 7.24
N PRO A 217 -4.00 -11.80 8.17
CA PRO A 217 -4.55 -11.51 9.50
C PRO A 217 -3.70 -10.55 10.35
N ASP A 218 -2.38 -10.60 10.20
CA ASP A 218 -1.41 -9.72 10.84
C ASP A 218 -1.54 -8.27 10.34
N VAL A 219 -1.63 -8.09 9.01
CA VAL A 219 -1.90 -6.77 8.39
C VAL A 219 -3.22 -6.21 8.88
N LYS A 220 -4.29 -7.02 8.83
CA LYS A 220 -5.63 -6.60 9.26
C LYS A 220 -5.62 -6.14 10.72
N SER A 221 -5.04 -6.93 11.62
CA SER A 221 -4.97 -6.58 13.04
C SER A 221 -4.13 -5.32 13.31
N ALA A 222 -3.02 -5.13 12.59
CA ALA A 222 -2.21 -3.92 12.71
C ALA A 222 -2.94 -2.69 12.17
N TYR A 223 -3.67 -2.83 11.06
CA TYR A 223 -4.48 -1.77 10.45
C TYR A 223 -5.64 -1.35 11.37
N GLU A 224 -6.37 -2.29 11.95
CA GLU A 224 -7.44 -2.00 12.93
C GLU A 224 -6.88 -1.32 14.19
N ASN A 225 -5.69 -1.74 14.64
CA ASN A 225 -5.01 -1.08 15.76
C ASN A 225 -4.61 0.36 15.41
N ALA A 226 -4.14 0.63 14.18
CA ALA A 226 -3.84 1.98 13.73
C ALA A 226 -5.08 2.88 13.77
N TYR A 227 -6.23 2.42 13.27
CA TYR A 227 -7.50 3.17 13.38
C TYR A 227 -7.87 3.47 14.83
N SER A 228 -7.80 2.47 15.71
CA SER A 228 -8.10 2.68 17.14
C SER A 228 -7.22 3.74 17.79
N VAL A 229 -5.94 3.83 17.41
CA VAL A 229 -5.00 4.85 17.91
C VAL A 229 -5.26 6.22 17.27
N LEU A 230 -5.57 6.26 15.98
CA LEU A 230 -5.89 7.50 15.26
C LEU A 230 -7.18 8.15 15.76
N GLU A 231 -8.24 7.38 15.98
CA GLU A 231 -9.55 7.89 16.43
C GLU A 231 -9.54 8.33 17.91
N ASN A 232 -8.66 7.74 18.73
CA ASN A 232 -8.53 8.15 20.13
C ASN A 232 -7.71 9.45 20.26
N LEU A 233 -8.38 10.56 20.55
CA LEU A 233 -7.75 11.88 20.73
C LEU A 233 -6.76 11.92 21.91
N GLU A 234 -6.90 11.04 22.90
CA GLU A 234 -5.99 10.93 24.06
C GLU A 234 -4.80 9.99 23.82
N SER A 235 -4.64 9.45 22.59
CA SER A 235 -3.48 8.64 22.24
C SER A 235 -2.17 9.40 22.46
N THR A 236 -1.24 8.76 23.18
CA THR A 236 0.11 9.31 23.41
C THR A 236 0.99 9.11 22.19
N GLN A 237 2.06 9.92 22.05
CA GLN A 237 3.03 9.74 20.96
C GLN A 237 3.59 8.31 20.92
N ALA A 238 3.91 7.74 22.07
CA ALA A 238 4.39 6.35 22.16
C ALA A 238 3.39 5.33 21.59
N SER A 239 2.08 5.54 21.77
CA SER A 239 1.06 4.67 21.19
C SER A 239 0.93 4.82 19.68
N VAL A 240 1.10 6.05 19.17
CA VAL A 240 1.12 6.34 17.72
C VAL A 240 2.35 5.69 17.08
N ASP A 241 3.53 5.89 17.65
CA ASP A 241 4.78 5.31 17.17
C ASP A 241 4.72 3.78 17.19
N ALA A 242 4.13 3.18 18.24
CA ALA A 242 3.95 1.74 18.33
C ALA A 242 3.01 1.20 17.23
N ALA A 243 1.90 1.88 16.95
CA ALA A 243 0.98 1.50 15.89
C ALA A 243 1.64 1.64 14.50
N TYR A 244 2.39 2.72 14.26
CA TYR A 244 3.17 2.91 13.03
C TYR A 244 4.21 1.81 12.84
N ASN A 245 5.03 1.55 13.86
CA ASN A 245 6.09 0.52 13.81
C ASN A 245 5.53 -0.90 13.64
N ARG A 246 4.29 -1.14 14.08
CA ARG A 246 3.59 -2.41 13.86
C ARG A 246 3.05 -2.53 12.43
N LEU A 247 2.50 -1.46 11.86
CA LEU A 247 1.84 -1.49 10.55
C LEU A 247 2.81 -1.32 9.39
N ALA A 248 3.75 -0.37 9.48
CA ALA A 248 4.65 0.03 8.41
C ALA A 248 5.38 -1.14 7.73
N PRO A 249 6.07 -2.06 8.45
CA PRO A 249 6.78 -3.16 7.80
C PRO A 249 5.87 -4.19 7.14
N LEU A 250 4.56 -4.15 7.40
CA LEU A 250 3.59 -5.08 6.81
C LEU A 250 3.02 -4.58 5.47
N VAL A 251 3.11 -3.28 5.20
CA VAL A 251 2.44 -2.65 4.05
C VAL A 251 3.35 -1.81 3.16
N ASP A 252 4.51 -1.40 3.69
CA ASP A 252 5.59 -0.73 2.96
C ASP A 252 6.81 -1.66 2.89
N TRP A 253 7.06 -2.21 1.71
CA TRP A 253 8.16 -3.12 1.49
C TRP A 253 9.53 -2.49 1.79
N LYS A 254 9.69 -1.16 1.64
CA LYS A 254 10.95 -0.48 1.95
C LYS A 254 11.23 -0.47 3.45
N LYS A 255 10.19 -0.55 4.28
CA LYS A 255 10.30 -0.69 5.74
C LYS A 255 10.38 -2.16 6.17
N ALA A 256 9.83 -3.07 5.37
CA ALA A 256 9.87 -4.51 5.62
C ALA A 256 11.29 -5.10 5.54
N PHE A 257 12.19 -4.50 4.75
CA PHE A 257 13.52 -5.04 4.48
C PHE A 257 14.65 -4.04 4.72
N ALA A 258 15.62 -4.44 5.55
CA ALA A 258 16.75 -3.60 5.94
C ALA A 258 17.67 -3.20 4.77
N ASP A 259 17.64 -3.97 3.68
CA ASP A 259 18.43 -3.77 2.48
C ASP A 259 17.60 -3.28 1.28
N ALA A 260 16.36 -2.84 1.48
CA ALA A 260 15.51 -2.31 0.41
C ALA A 260 16.18 -1.17 -0.37
N GLY A 261 17.01 -0.35 0.29
CA GLY A 261 17.79 0.72 -0.35
C GLY A 261 18.91 0.23 -1.28
N SER A 262 19.23 -1.07 -1.28
CA SER A 262 20.21 -1.67 -2.21
C SER A 262 19.60 -2.16 -3.52
N VAL A 263 18.27 -2.02 -3.69
CA VAL A 263 17.59 -2.27 -4.95
C VAL A 263 17.95 -1.17 -5.94
N SER A 264 18.45 -1.55 -7.11
CA SER A 264 18.76 -0.59 -8.16
C SER A 264 17.52 0.15 -8.63
N GLY A 265 17.65 1.44 -8.99
CA GLY A 265 16.51 2.25 -9.46
C GLY A 265 15.75 1.66 -10.65
N TRP A 266 16.45 0.97 -11.56
CA TRP A 266 15.84 0.27 -12.70
C TRP A 266 15.05 -1.00 -12.32
N ALA A 267 15.31 -1.56 -11.13
CA ALA A 267 14.63 -2.75 -10.61
C ALA A 267 13.51 -2.40 -9.62
N LEU A 268 13.48 -1.16 -9.11
CA LEU A 268 12.63 -0.75 -7.99
C LEU A 268 11.15 -1.13 -8.18
N SER A 269 10.57 -0.75 -9.32
CA SER A 269 9.15 -1.03 -9.61
C SER A 269 8.84 -2.53 -9.73
N ALA A 270 9.78 -3.30 -10.27
CA ALA A 270 9.63 -4.74 -10.40
C ALA A 270 9.74 -5.45 -9.04
N VAL A 271 10.70 -5.05 -8.22
CA VAL A 271 10.89 -5.60 -6.86
C VAL A 271 9.69 -5.26 -5.99
N GLU A 272 9.23 -4.00 -6.00
CA GLU A 272 8.01 -3.57 -5.31
C GLU A 272 6.80 -4.42 -5.72
N THR A 273 6.54 -4.54 -7.02
CA THR A 273 5.42 -5.35 -7.53
C THR A 273 5.53 -6.82 -7.08
N ALA A 274 6.73 -7.40 -7.17
CA ALA A 274 6.94 -8.79 -6.81
C ALA A 274 6.79 -9.03 -5.31
N VAL A 275 7.19 -8.10 -4.46
CA VAL A 275 6.96 -8.20 -3.00
C VAL A 275 5.47 -8.05 -2.68
N ASP A 276 4.81 -7.03 -3.23
CA ASP A 276 3.40 -6.75 -2.96
C ASP A 276 2.49 -7.91 -3.38
N LYS A 277 2.82 -8.56 -4.50
CA LYS A 277 2.13 -9.77 -4.99
C LYS A 277 2.58 -11.07 -4.31
N GLY A 278 3.59 -11.01 -3.43
CA GLY A 278 4.13 -12.17 -2.73
C GLY A 278 4.99 -13.11 -3.57
N TYR A 279 5.34 -12.71 -4.80
CA TYR A 279 6.18 -13.46 -5.73
C TYR A 279 7.65 -13.48 -5.29
N LEU A 280 8.13 -12.36 -4.73
CA LEU A 280 9.46 -12.24 -4.14
C LEU A 280 9.33 -12.13 -2.62
N GLN A 281 10.10 -12.94 -1.91
CA GLN A 281 10.17 -12.95 -0.45
C GLN A 281 11.62 -12.81 -0.01
N GLY A 282 11.80 -12.09 1.10
CA GLY A 282 13.08 -11.98 1.77
C GLY A 282 13.33 -13.12 2.76
N SER A 283 14.52 -13.10 3.35
CA SER A 283 14.90 -13.96 4.47
C SER A 283 15.61 -13.10 5.51
N GLU A 284 15.35 -13.36 6.80
CA GLU A 284 16.00 -12.64 7.92
C GLU A 284 15.88 -11.10 7.81
N GLY A 285 14.73 -10.62 7.33
CA GLY A 285 14.49 -9.18 7.14
C GLY A 285 15.26 -8.54 5.98
N LYS A 286 15.76 -9.32 5.01
CA LYS A 286 16.47 -8.83 3.82
C LYS A 286 15.95 -9.44 2.51
N LEU A 287 15.92 -8.66 1.44
CA LEU A 287 15.61 -9.12 0.09
C LEU A 287 16.80 -9.77 -0.61
N ASN A 288 18.01 -9.33 -0.25
CA ASN A 288 19.29 -9.64 -0.89
C ASN A 288 19.28 -9.35 -2.41
N PRO A 289 18.90 -8.13 -2.86
CA PRO A 289 18.63 -7.89 -4.28
C PRO A 289 19.87 -8.08 -5.18
N GLN A 290 21.05 -7.76 -4.66
CA GLN A 290 22.34 -7.90 -5.36
C GLN A 290 22.93 -9.31 -5.27
N ALA A 291 22.38 -10.20 -4.44
CA ALA A 291 22.88 -11.57 -4.35
C ALA A 291 22.52 -12.36 -5.61
N THR A 292 23.37 -13.32 -5.97
CA THR A 292 23.12 -14.25 -7.07
C THR A 292 21.92 -15.13 -6.75
N ILE A 293 21.06 -15.37 -7.73
CA ILE A 293 19.91 -16.26 -7.58
C ILE A 293 20.27 -17.69 -8.02
N THR A 294 19.80 -18.67 -7.25
CA THR A 294 19.91 -20.08 -7.62
C THR A 294 18.89 -20.48 -8.69
N ARG A 295 19.15 -21.59 -9.37
CA ARG A 295 18.21 -22.16 -10.36
C ARG A 295 16.85 -22.51 -9.74
N ALA A 296 16.82 -23.03 -8.51
CA ALA A 296 15.59 -23.32 -7.80
C ALA A 296 14.80 -22.06 -7.42
N GLU A 297 15.48 -21.02 -6.94
CA GLU A 297 14.83 -19.74 -6.63
C GLU A 297 14.26 -19.07 -7.86
N PHE A 298 14.98 -19.11 -9.00
CA PHE A 298 14.45 -18.58 -10.26
C PHE A 298 13.22 -19.38 -10.74
N ALA A 299 13.23 -20.71 -10.65
CA ALA A 299 12.08 -21.53 -10.98
C ALA A 299 10.85 -21.19 -10.11
N LYS A 300 11.04 -21.06 -8.79
CA LYS A 300 9.99 -20.63 -7.86
C LYS A 300 9.43 -19.24 -8.23
N LEU A 301 10.32 -18.28 -8.46
CA LEU A 301 9.92 -16.92 -8.85
C LEU A 301 9.09 -16.93 -10.12
N LEU A 302 9.53 -17.64 -11.16
CA LEU A 302 8.83 -17.69 -12.44
C LEU A 302 7.47 -18.41 -12.33
N VAL A 303 7.38 -19.52 -11.61
CA VAL A 303 6.13 -20.25 -11.33
C VAL A 303 5.11 -19.33 -10.63
N ASN A 304 5.55 -18.60 -9.60
CA ASN A 304 4.69 -17.67 -8.86
C ASN A 304 4.23 -16.50 -9.74
N VAL A 305 5.15 -15.89 -10.47
CA VAL A 305 4.88 -14.74 -11.33
C VAL A 305 3.91 -15.11 -12.46
N LEU A 306 4.02 -16.33 -13.01
CA LEU A 306 3.10 -16.84 -14.03
C LEU A 306 1.79 -17.42 -13.46
N GLY A 307 1.64 -17.45 -12.12
CA GLY A 307 0.41 -17.92 -11.46
C GLY A 307 0.10 -19.40 -11.70
N LEU A 308 1.12 -20.24 -11.90
CA LEU A 308 0.90 -21.66 -12.15
C LEU A 308 0.52 -22.40 -10.86
N PRO A 309 -0.46 -23.32 -10.91
CA PRO A 309 -0.75 -24.18 -9.77
C PRO A 309 0.43 -25.10 -9.51
N LEU A 310 0.74 -25.30 -8.23
CA LEU A 310 1.84 -26.18 -7.84
C LEU A 310 1.51 -27.63 -8.18
N SER A 311 2.49 -28.30 -8.80
CA SER A 311 2.42 -29.72 -9.14
C SER A 311 2.04 -30.59 -7.93
N ALA A 312 1.07 -31.47 -8.16
CA ALA A 312 0.64 -32.50 -7.21
C ALA A 312 1.51 -33.77 -7.27
N SER A 313 2.53 -33.81 -8.15
CA SER A 313 3.41 -34.95 -8.31
C SER A 313 4.11 -35.30 -7.01
N THR A 314 4.21 -36.60 -6.74
CA THR A 314 4.87 -37.12 -5.53
C THR A 314 6.30 -37.60 -5.77
N SER A 315 6.75 -37.56 -7.02
CA SER A 315 8.11 -37.85 -7.47
C SER A 315 8.62 -36.74 -8.40
N SER A 316 9.94 -36.65 -8.53
CA SER A 316 10.61 -35.75 -9.49
C SER A 316 11.25 -36.57 -10.61
N SER A 317 11.33 -35.98 -11.81
CA SER A 317 12.14 -36.50 -12.91
C SER A 317 13.65 -36.30 -12.69
N PHE A 318 14.02 -35.44 -11.72
CA PHE A 318 15.39 -35.12 -11.36
C PHE A 318 15.82 -35.83 -10.07
N LYS A 319 17.00 -36.46 -10.10
CA LYS A 319 17.54 -37.25 -8.98
C LYS A 319 17.91 -36.41 -7.75
N ASP A 320 18.23 -35.14 -7.96
CA ASP A 320 18.69 -34.17 -6.96
C ASP A 320 17.57 -33.24 -6.45
N VAL A 321 16.32 -33.59 -6.73
CA VAL A 321 15.13 -32.85 -6.29
C VAL A 321 14.27 -33.75 -5.39
N PRO A 322 14.67 -33.92 -4.11
CA PRO A 322 13.93 -34.76 -3.18
C PRO A 322 12.68 -34.07 -2.64
N LYS A 323 11.67 -34.87 -2.30
CA LYS A 323 10.30 -34.43 -1.95
C LYS A 323 10.21 -33.50 -0.74
N ASP A 324 11.16 -33.61 0.18
CA ASP A 324 11.21 -32.85 1.43
C ASP A 324 11.81 -31.44 1.27
N LYS A 325 12.25 -31.05 0.07
CA LYS A 325 12.85 -29.73 -0.18
C LYS A 325 11.80 -28.70 -0.60
N TRP A 326 11.99 -27.47 -0.13
CA TRP A 326 11.09 -26.34 -0.40
C TRP A 326 10.89 -26.07 -1.90
N TYR A 327 11.88 -26.40 -2.74
CA TYR A 327 11.84 -26.17 -4.18
C TYR A 327 11.17 -27.31 -4.97
N PHE A 328 10.84 -28.44 -4.33
CA PHE A 328 10.33 -29.64 -5.01
C PHE A 328 9.13 -29.35 -5.91
N SER A 329 8.07 -28.79 -5.35
CA SER A 329 6.84 -28.50 -6.10
C SER A 329 7.09 -27.47 -7.22
N TYR A 330 7.91 -26.45 -6.98
CA TYR A 330 8.19 -25.41 -7.97
C TYR A 330 8.99 -25.96 -9.16
N VAL A 331 10.02 -26.76 -8.89
CA VAL A 331 10.84 -27.39 -9.94
C VAL A 331 10.00 -28.37 -10.74
N ASN A 332 9.19 -29.21 -10.09
CA ASN A 332 8.29 -30.12 -10.81
C ASN A 332 7.27 -29.36 -11.67
N THR A 333 6.66 -28.30 -11.14
CA THR A 333 5.73 -27.45 -11.90
C THR A 333 6.39 -26.87 -13.15
N ALA A 334 7.60 -26.29 -13.01
CA ALA A 334 8.34 -25.74 -14.14
C ALA A 334 8.75 -26.83 -15.15
N SER A 335 9.05 -28.05 -14.69
CA SER A 335 9.41 -29.17 -15.57
C SER A 335 8.20 -29.70 -16.34
N GLU A 336 7.06 -29.87 -15.66
CA GLU A 336 5.80 -30.33 -16.25
C GLU A 336 5.25 -29.32 -17.26
N ALA A 337 5.43 -28.02 -16.98
CA ALA A 337 5.13 -26.94 -17.91
C ALA A 337 6.12 -26.84 -19.09
N GLY A 338 7.20 -27.64 -19.09
CA GLY A 338 8.20 -27.67 -20.16
C GLY A 338 9.21 -26.52 -20.13
N PHE A 339 9.29 -25.76 -19.04
CA PHE A 339 10.16 -24.59 -18.93
C PHE A 339 11.62 -24.99 -18.64
N ILE A 340 11.80 -26.09 -17.94
CA ILE A 340 13.09 -26.65 -17.56
C ILE A 340 13.21 -28.11 -17.98
N SER A 341 14.45 -28.57 -18.21
CA SER A 341 14.71 -29.95 -18.65
C SER A 341 15.86 -30.63 -17.91
N GLY A 342 16.60 -29.88 -17.07
CA GLY A 342 17.82 -30.36 -16.42
C GLY A 342 18.91 -30.81 -17.40
N TYR A 343 19.91 -31.52 -16.90
CA TYR A 343 20.92 -32.21 -17.69
C TYR A 343 21.38 -33.47 -16.94
N ASN A 344 21.61 -34.57 -17.66
CA ASN A 344 22.00 -35.88 -17.09
C ASN A 344 21.06 -36.45 -16.00
N GLY A 345 19.77 -36.04 -16.01
CA GLY A 345 18.79 -36.45 -15.01
C GLY A 345 18.88 -35.69 -13.69
N GLU A 346 19.59 -34.57 -13.66
CA GLU A 346 19.73 -33.66 -12.52
C GLU A 346 19.29 -32.24 -12.90
N PHE A 347 18.83 -31.47 -11.91
CA PHE A 347 18.39 -30.07 -12.10
C PHE A 347 19.42 -29.05 -11.63
N HIS A 348 20.24 -29.40 -10.64
CA HIS A 348 21.18 -28.55 -9.92
C HIS A 348 20.50 -27.35 -9.24
N PRO A 349 19.62 -27.58 -8.24
CA PRO A 349 18.78 -26.54 -7.66
C PRO A 349 19.55 -25.42 -6.97
N ASN A 350 20.73 -25.73 -6.40
CA ASN A 350 21.51 -24.78 -5.60
C ASN A 350 22.59 -24.04 -6.42
N ASP A 351 22.80 -24.43 -7.67
CA ASP A 351 23.76 -23.74 -8.53
C ASP A 351 23.18 -22.38 -8.93
N THR A 352 24.06 -21.37 -9.08
CA THR A 352 23.66 -20.07 -9.61
C THR A 352 23.22 -20.23 -11.07
N ILE A 353 22.19 -19.49 -11.46
CA ILE A 353 21.72 -19.48 -12.84
C ILE A 353 22.55 -18.49 -13.66
N THR A 354 22.96 -18.91 -14.86
CA THR A 354 23.62 -18.02 -15.82
C THR A 354 22.59 -17.27 -16.67
N ARG A 355 23.01 -16.16 -17.28
CA ARG A 355 22.15 -15.36 -18.17
C ARG A 355 21.65 -16.14 -19.39
N GLU A 356 22.46 -17.01 -19.97
CA GLU A 356 22.04 -17.86 -21.10
C GLU A 356 21.06 -18.97 -20.68
N GLN A 357 21.20 -19.52 -19.47
CA GLN A 357 20.24 -20.48 -18.91
C GLN A 357 18.90 -19.80 -18.64
N MET A 358 18.92 -18.59 -18.05
CA MET A 358 17.72 -17.80 -17.84
C MET A 358 17.00 -17.50 -19.17
N ALA A 359 17.74 -17.17 -20.23
CA ALA A 359 17.18 -16.96 -21.57
C ALA A 359 16.41 -18.20 -22.08
N SER A 360 17.02 -19.39 -21.97
CA SER A 360 16.40 -20.63 -22.42
C SER A 360 15.10 -20.95 -21.68
N ILE A 361 15.08 -20.73 -20.36
CA ILE A 361 13.87 -20.95 -19.55
C ILE A 361 12.75 -19.99 -19.98
N LEU A 362 13.06 -18.71 -20.20
CA LEU A 362 12.06 -17.71 -20.60
C LEU A 362 11.48 -17.97 -21.99
N VAL A 363 12.32 -18.33 -22.96
CA VAL A 363 11.88 -18.65 -24.32
C VAL A 363 10.91 -19.84 -24.31
N LYS A 364 11.21 -20.87 -23.51
CA LYS A 364 10.32 -22.02 -23.32
C LYS A 364 9.04 -21.61 -22.61
N ALA A 365 9.15 -20.86 -21.51
CA ALA A 365 8.01 -20.44 -20.71
C ALA A 365 6.99 -19.62 -21.50
N LEU A 366 7.47 -18.74 -22.38
CA LEU A 366 6.62 -17.89 -23.22
C LEU A 366 6.28 -18.50 -24.58
N GLY A 367 6.81 -19.70 -24.88
CA GLY A 367 6.64 -20.35 -26.18
C GLY A 367 7.10 -19.47 -27.35
N LEU A 368 8.17 -18.69 -27.19
CA LEU A 368 8.58 -17.71 -28.21
C LEU A 368 8.95 -18.39 -29.53
N LYS A 369 8.19 -18.06 -30.56
CA LYS A 369 8.40 -18.48 -31.95
C LYS A 369 9.02 -17.33 -32.75
N GLY A 370 9.79 -17.65 -33.77
CA GLY A 370 10.36 -16.65 -34.68
C GLY A 370 11.79 -16.95 -35.09
N ALA A 371 12.23 -16.24 -36.14
CA ALA A 371 13.60 -16.28 -36.61
C ALA A 371 14.53 -15.64 -35.58
N SER A 372 15.67 -16.27 -35.36
CA SER A 372 16.69 -15.75 -34.48
C SER A 372 17.46 -14.65 -35.24
N ALA A 373 17.49 -13.44 -34.67
CA ALA A 373 18.26 -12.32 -35.24
C ALA A 373 19.66 -12.34 -34.63
N GLY A 374 20.69 -12.07 -35.43
CA GLY A 374 22.06 -12.07 -34.93
C GLY A 374 22.26 -11.09 -33.78
N LEU A 375 22.98 -11.53 -32.74
CA LEU A 375 23.36 -10.68 -31.61
C LEU A 375 24.39 -9.62 -32.04
N THR A 376 24.20 -8.39 -31.59
CA THR A 376 25.15 -7.28 -31.85
C THR A 376 26.14 -7.05 -30.69
N PHE A 377 26.18 -7.97 -29.71
CA PHE A 377 27.08 -7.88 -28.57
C PHE A 377 28.49 -8.37 -28.92
N LYS A 378 29.51 -7.75 -28.31
CA LYS A 378 30.93 -8.07 -28.55
C LYS A 378 31.35 -9.46 -28.06
N ASP A 379 30.58 -10.03 -27.15
CA ASP A 379 30.74 -11.35 -26.54
C ASP A 379 29.69 -12.35 -27.04
N SER A 380 29.05 -12.07 -28.19
CA SER A 380 28.03 -12.96 -28.77
C SER A 380 28.57 -14.33 -29.15
N GLN A 381 29.87 -14.44 -29.46
CA GLN A 381 30.54 -15.72 -29.69
C GLN A 381 30.73 -16.56 -28.42
N ASP A 382 30.64 -15.94 -27.24
CA ASP A 382 30.80 -16.63 -25.95
C ASP A 382 29.48 -17.31 -25.53
N VAL A 383 28.37 -17.05 -26.23
CA VAL A 383 27.09 -17.74 -26.00
C VAL A 383 27.23 -19.21 -26.41
N SER A 384 26.87 -20.11 -25.50
CA SER A 384 26.91 -21.54 -25.77
C SER A 384 26.04 -21.90 -26.97
N ALA A 385 26.52 -22.81 -27.82
CA ALA A 385 25.81 -23.21 -29.04
C ALA A 385 24.36 -23.67 -28.79
N TRP A 386 24.12 -24.35 -27.67
CA TRP A 386 22.78 -24.82 -27.27
C TRP A 386 21.84 -23.68 -26.87
N ALA A 387 22.37 -22.56 -26.37
CA ALA A 387 21.59 -21.42 -25.88
C ALA A 387 21.42 -20.32 -26.94
N LYS A 388 22.21 -20.32 -28.01
CA LYS A 388 22.30 -19.21 -28.97
C LYS A 388 20.95 -18.75 -29.51
N SER A 389 20.14 -19.68 -30.03
CA SER A 389 18.79 -19.36 -30.53
C SER A 389 17.90 -18.75 -29.44
N ASP A 390 17.98 -19.27 -28.21
CA ASP A 390 17.14 -18.79 -27.11
C ASP A 390 17.57 -17.40 -26.63
N VAL A 391 18.88 -17.14 -26.56
CA VAL A 391 19.42 -15.81 -26.27
C VAL A 391 18.97 -14.80 -27.32
N GLU A 392 19.09 -15.13 -28.61
CA GLU A 392 18.65 -14.29 -29.73
C GLU A 392 17.16 -13.93 -29.61
N LYS A 393 16.30 -14.91 -29.31
CA LYS A 393 14.85 -14.68 -29.11
C LYS A 393 14.55 -13.85 -27.87
N ALA A 394 15.19 -14.14 -26.74
CA ALA A 394 14.96 -13.40 -25.48
C ALA A 394 15.37 -11.92 -25.59
N VAL A 395 16.46 -11.64 -26.31
CA VAL A 395 16.92 -10.27 -26.60
C VAL A 395 15.98 -9.58 -27.58
N ALA A 396 15.56 -10.26 -28.67
CA ALA A 396 14.61 -9.70 -29.63
C ALA A 396 13.26 -9.36 -28.98
N ALA A 397 12.80 -10.18 -28.03
CA ALA A 397 11.60 -9.94 -27.23
C ALA A 397 11.79 -8.90 -26.10
N LYS A 398 12.99 -8.32 -25.96
CA LYS A 398 13.36 -7.34 -24.92
C LYS A 398 13.21 -7.85 -23.48
N LEU A 399 13.15 -9.18 -23.30
CA LEU A 399 13.10 -9.80 -21.97
C LEU A 399 14.46 -9.64 -21.28
N LEU A 400 15.53 -9.93 -22.03
CA LEU A 400 16.92 -9.74 -21.61
C LEU A 400 17.55 -8.61 -22.40
N GLN A 401 18.40 -7.84 -21.72
CA GLN A 401 19.14 -6.73 -22.28
C GLN A 401 20.62 -6.88 -21.92
N GLY A 402 21.50 -6.36 -22.78
CA GLY A 402 22.93 -6.32 -22.53
C GLY A 402 23.31 -5.25 -21.51
N GLN A 403 24.54 -5.35 -21.01
CA GLN A 403 25.18 -4.36 -20.16
C GLN A 403 26.19 -3.59 -21.03
N GLY A 404 25.78 -2.41 -21.53
CA GLY A 404 26.55 -1.72 -22.56
C GLY A 404 26.57 -2.51 -23.87
N ASN A 405 27.77 -2.91 -24.32
CA ASN A 405 27.97 -3.69 -25.55
C ASN A 405 28.24 -5.19 -25.31
N LEU A 406 28.05 -5.66 -24.07
CA LEU A 406 28.22 -7.06 -23.67
C LEU A 406 26.89 -7.69 -23.28
N PHE A 407 26.71 -8.98 -23.60
CA PHE A 407 25.61 -9.80 -23.13
C PHE A 407 25.94 -10.53 -21.83
N ASN A 408 27.20 -10.94 -21.64
CA ASN A 408 27.74 -11.76 -20.55
C ASN A 408 26.96 -13.08 -20.35
N PRO A 409 27.04 -14.04 -21.29
CA PRO A 409 26.16 -15.22 -21.29
C PRO A 409 26.33 -16.15 -20.09
N GLN A 410 27.56 -16.38 -19.63
CA GLN A 410 27.85 -17.17 -18.43
C GLN A 410 27.84 -16.35 -17.14
N GLY A 411 27.62 -15.04 -17.23
CA GLY A 411 27.51 -14.16 -16.08
C GLY A 411 26.39 -14.57 -15.14
N GLU A 412 26.63 -14.38 -13.85
CA GLU A 412 25.64 -14.65 -12.81
C GLU A 412 24.48 -13.65 -12.86
N VAL A 413 23.32 -14.11 -12.40
CA VAL A 413 22.08 -13.33 -12.37
C VAL A 413 21.79 -12.91 -10.93
N THR A 414 21.69 -11.62 -10.68
CA THR A 414 21.26 -11.12 -9.36
C THR A 414 19.76 -11.32 -9.17
N ARG A 415 19.33 -11.40 -7.92
CA ARG A 415 17.90 -11.55 -7.56
C ARG A 415 17.04 -10.44 -8.15
N GLU A 416 17.50 -9.19 -8.14
CA GLU A 416 16.76 -8.08 -8.75
C GLU A 416 16.67 -8.18 -10.28
N MET A 417 17.72 -8.66 -10.96
CA MET A 417 17.68 -8.93 -12.40
C MET A 417 16.65 -10.01 -12.72
N ALA A 418 16.67 -11.10 -11.96
CA ALA A 418 15.72 -12.19 -12.11
C ALA A 418 14.27 -11.73 -11.90
N THR A 419 14.01 -10.88 -10.90
CA THR A 419 12.69 -10.29 -10.65
C THR A 419 12.20 -9.44 -11.81
N VAL A 420 13.05 -8.54 -12.34
CA VAL A 420 12.68 -7.72 -13.49
C VAL A 420 12.32 -8.58 -14.69
N VAL A 421 13.13 -9.59 -14.97
CA VAL A 421 12.93 -10.43 -16.16
C VAL A 421 11.71 -11.34 -16.01
N ALA A 422 11.45 -11.90 -14.82
CA ALA A 422 10.25 -12.68 -14.56
C ALA A 422 8.97 -11.84 -14.75
N LEU A 423 8.95 -10.59 -14.27
CA LEU A 423 7.78 -9.71 -14.46
C LEU A 423 7.59 -9.27 -15.91
N ARG A 424 8.67 -9.06 -16.68
CA ARG A 424 8.56 -8.85 -18.14
C ARG A 424 7.95 -10.07 -18.83
N ALA A 425 8.31 -11.27 -18.38
CA ALA A 425 7.73 -12.50 -18.89
C ALA A 425 6.23 -12.55 -18.62
N TYR A 426 5.78 -12.22 -17.41
CA TYR A 426 4.35 -12.12 -17.07
C TYR A 426 3.60 -11.13 -17.96
N GLN A 427 4.15 -9.93 -18.16
CA GLN A 427 3.54 -8.91 -19.03
C GLN A 427 3.46 -9.36 -20.50
N SER A 428 4.35 -10.26 -20.92
CA SER A 428 4.38 -10.84 -22.26
C SER A 428 3.65 -12.18 -22.36
N TYR A 429 3.11 -12.69 -21.24
CA TYR A 429 2.52 -14.02 -21.16
C TYR A 429 1.16 -14.02 -21.87
N PRO A 430 0.96 -14.84 -22.93
CA PRO A 430 -0.30 -14.85 -23.65
C PRO A 430 -1.44 -15.29 -22.74
N SER A 431 -2.54 -14.54 -22.71
CA SER A 431 -3.76 -14.86 -21.93
C SER A 431 -4.40 -16.20 -22.33
N SER A 432 -3.97 -16.80 -23.44
CA SER A 432 -4.45 -18.07 -23.97
C SER A 432 -3.67 -19.31 -23.49
N HIS A 433 -2.63 -19.16 -22.67
CA HIS A 433 -2.09 -20.31 -21.95
C HIS A 433 -3.02 -20.56 -20.76
N PRO A 434 -3.76 -21.69 -20.74
CA PRO A 434 -4.55 -22.03 -19.58
C PRO A 434 -3.57 -22.16 -18.41
N ALA A 435 -3.89 -21.53 -17.29
CA ALA A 435 -3.41 -22.05 -16.00
C ALA A 435 -3.84 -23.51 -15.99
N ALA A 436 -2.87 -24.41 -16.19
CA ALA A 436 -3.12 -25.83 -16.40
C ALA A 436 -3.72 -26.47 -15.15
#